data_AF-A0A665VHM2-F1
#
_entry.id   AF-A0A665VHM2-F1
#
_cell.length_a   1.000
_cell.length_b   1.000
_cell.length_c   1.000
_cell.angle_alpha   90.00
_cell.angle_beta   90.00
_cell.angle_gamma   90.00
#
_symmetry.space_group_name_H-M   'P 1'
#
loop_
_entity.id
_entity.type
_entity.pdbx_description
1 polymer ?
#
loop_
_entity_poly.entity_id
_entity_poly.type
_entity_poly.pdbx_seq_one_letter_code
_entity_poly.pdbx_strand_id
1 'polypeptide(L)'
;MFSKRKMEYQSLRTETVEEGGEDADRLGGGGGKKMGMKRRHEEEDKEETSPKKKQVIDHSVKVASHYNSLQEVGLAARSRSRIFFMRNFNNWLKSVLIGEILEQVREAGSQQISVLDLGCGKGGDLLKWRKGGISYLVCADMAAVSVEQCQSRYEEMKRGHANEKMFSAQFITADCSKEVLSEKLDRPDLMFDICSCQFVYHYSFESEQKADMMLRNACDRLKPGGYFIGTTPDAFELVKRLEASDSLSFGNEVFKVSFQSKGSYSLFGCQYHFSLEDVVNVPEFLVYFPLFEHMAKRYNMRLVLKQRFCEFSEEKMKQEHHRSLMMKMMALEPFPCEDGGRQASDSRGEYCHAKEHCSRAGIKLPLGTLSRSEWEAASKFNVKHITRILLNVLKFQRDVSMVVLTLL
;
A
#
# COMPACT_ATOMS: atom_id res chain seq x y z
N MET A 1 3.47 -42.61 -37.25
CA MET A 1 3.05 -41.65 -38.31
C MET A 1 2.97 -40.28 -37.65
N PHE A 2 4.05 -39.48 -37.70
CA PHE A 2 4.22 -38.31 -38.59
C PHE A 2 2.95 -37.43 -38.64
N SER A 3 2.97 -36.13 -38.31
CA SER A 3 3.95 -35.14 -38.75
C SER A 3 4.01 -33.92 -37.82
N LYS A 4 5.24 -33.49 -37.49
CA LYS A 4 5.60 -32.14 -37.07
C LYS A 4 5.42 -31.18 -38.26
N ARG A 5 5.09 -29.90 -38.04
CA ARG A 5 5.40 -28.81 -38.97
C ARG A 5 6.09 -27.67 -38.21
N LYS A 6 7.31 -27.39 -38.67
CA LYS A 6 8.14 -26.22 -38.37
C LYS A 6 7.47 -24.96 -38.91
N MET A 7 7.68 -23.83 -38.24
CA MET A 7 7.50 -22.50 -38.81
C MET A 7 8.90 -21.90 -39.02
N GLU A 8 9.17 -21.50 -40.26
CA GLU A 8 10.42 -20.86 -40.71
C GLU A 8 10.32 -19.34 -40.56
N TYR A 9 11.44 -18.74 -40.14
CA TYR A 9 11.70 -17.31 -40.13
C TYR A 9 12.21 -16.88 -41.50
N GLN A 10 11.63 -15.83 -42.09
CA GLN A 10 12.22 -15.11 -43.23
C GLN A 10 12.41 -13.63 -42.91
N SER A 11 13.65 -13.20 -43.10
CA SER A 11 14.18 -11.84 -43.08
C SER A 11 13.89 -11.16 -44.43
N LEU A 12 13.51 -9.89 -44.41
CA LEU A 12 13.58 -9.00 -45.57
C LEU A 12 14.12 -7.64 -45.13
N ARG A 13 15.36 -7.36 -45.56
CA ARG A 13 15.99 -6.04 -45.69
C ARG A 13 15.51 -5.41 -47.00
N THR A 14 15.36 -4.09 -47.01
CA THR A 14 15.50 -3.27 -48.22
C THR A 14 16.08 -1.91 -47.85
N GLU A 15 17.13 -1.51 -48.56
CA GLU A 15 17.92 -0.29 -48.44
C GLU A 15 17.46 0.78 -49.44
N THR A 16 17.69 2.04 -49.03
CA THR A 16 18.13 3.26 -49.75
C THR A 16 17.40 3.81 -50.98
N VAL A 17 17.12 5.13 -50.94
CA VAL A 17 17.53 6.12 -51.97
C VAL A 17 17.78 7.49 -51.29
N GLU A 18 18.94 8.09 -51.57
CA GLU A 18 19.33 9.48 -51.33
C GLU A 18 19.00 10.35 -52.56
N GLU A 19 18.68 11.64 -52.36
CA GLU A 19 18.98 12.70 -53.34
C GLU A 19 19.36 13.99 -52.60
N GLY A 20 20.45 14.63 -53.07
CA GLY A 20 21.02 15.87 -52.53
C GLY A 20 20.75 17.10 -53.39
N GLY A 21 21.32 18.24 -52.98
CA GLY A 21 21.36 19.50 -53.74
C GLY A 21 22.10 20.60 -52.99
N GLU A 22 23.17 21.12 -53.60
CA GLU A 22 24.18 22.09 -53.13
C GLU A 22 23.86 23.57 -53.50
N ASP A 23 24.84 24.44 -53.21
CA ASP A 23 25.12 25.85 -53.60
C ASP A 23 24.85 26.92 -52.52
N ALA A 24 25.81 27.67 -51.92
CA ALA A 24 27.12 28.28 -52.27
C ALA A 24 27.06 29.72 -52.84
N ASP A 25 27.52 30.70 -52.04
CA ASP A 25 28.37 31.89 -52.39
C ASP A 25 28.30 32.92 -51.22
N ARG A 26 29.35 33.45 -50.56
CA ARG A 26 30.68 34.06 -50.83
C ARG A 26 30.69 35.59 -51.05
N LEU A 27 31.78 36.19 -50.51
CA LEU A 27 32.38 37.54 -50.69
C LEU A 27 32.01 38.60 -49.63
N GLY A 28 32.93 39.38 -49.02
CA GLY A 28 34.39 39.49 -49.14
C GLY A 28 34.96 40.75 -48.45
N GLY A 29 36.29 40.75 -48.18
CA GLY A 29 37.18 41.92 -47.98
C GLY A 29 37.20 42.60 -46.59
N GLY A 30 38.32 43.01 -45.97
CA GLY A 30 39.75 42.99 -46.29
C GLY A 30 40.52 43.89 -45.28
N GLY A 31 41.82 43.62 -45.09
CA GLY A 31 42.83 44.65 -44.73
C GLY A 31 43.32 44.79 -43.26
N GLY A 32 44.58 44.38 -43.02
CA GLY A 32 45.60 45.30 -42.51
C GLY A 32 45.98 45.36 -41.01
N LYS A 33 47.23 44.93 -40.74
CA LYS A 33 48.22 45.39 -39.72
C LYS A 33 48.13 44.92 -38.25
N LYS A 34 49.19 44.18 -37.89
CA LYS A 34 49.66 43.84 -36.53
C LYS A 34 50.28 45.06 -35.82
N MET A 35 49.93 45.26 -34.55
CA MET A 35 50.86 45.65 -33.47
C MET A 35 50.33 45.08 -32.15
N GLY A 36 51.18 44.39 -31.40
CA GLY A 36 50.82 43.76 -30.14
C GLY A 36 51.08 44.67 -28.94
N MET A 37 50.17 44.66 -27.96
CA MET A 37 50.50 44.62 -26.53
C MET A 37 49.25 44.37 -25.66
N LYS A 38 49.25 43.21 -24.99
CA LYS A 38 49.02 43.02 -23.54
C LYS A 38 47.61 43.32 -22.91
N ARG A 39 46.94 42.19 -22.62
CA ARG A 39 46.08 41.81 -21.45
C ARG A 39 44.57 42.06 -21.45
N ARG A 40 43.87 40.95 -21.11
CA ARG A 40 42.51 40.74 -20.55
C ARG A 40 41.31 40.80 -21.50
N HIS A 41 40.65 39.65 -21.69
CA HIS A 41 39.19 39.41 -21.81
C HIS A 41 39.01 37.88 -21.91
N GLU A 42 38.26 37.25 -21.00
CA GLU A 42 36.90 36.73 -21.25
C GLU A 42 36.88 35.68 -22.37
N GLU A 43 37.02 34.41 -21.99
CA GLU A 43 36.74 33.26 -22.87
C GLU A 43 35.31 32.81 -22.61
N GLU A 44 34.43 33.15 -23.56
CA GLU A 44 33.17 32.46 -23.80
C GLU A 44 33.48 31.06 -24.35
N ASP A 45 33.59 30.07 -23.46
CA ASP A 45 33.63 28.67 -23.87
C ASP A 45 32.22 28.17 -24.15
N LYS A 46 32.02 27.75 -25.40
CA LYS A 46 30.81 27.14 -25.94
C LYS A 46 30.50 25.87 -25.16
N GLU A 47 29.44 25.90 -24.35
CA GLU A 47 28.84 24.71 -23.76
C GLU A 47 28.37 23.75 -24.86
N GLU A 48 29.11 22.66 -25.05
CA GLU A 48 28.59 21.43 -25.62
C GLU A 48 27.37 21.00 -24.81
N THR A 49 26.22 21.01 -25.47
CA THR A 49 24.94 20.58 -24.92
C THR A 49 24.95 19.08 -24.70
N SER A 50 25.35 18.67 -23.51
CA SER A 50 25.17 17.31 -23.01
C SER A 50 23.68 17.02 -22.77
N PRO A 51 23.18 15.82 -23.11
CA PRO A 51 21.76 15.52 -23.03
C PRO A 51 21.32 15.50 -21.56
N LYS A 52 20.38 16.40 -21.22
CA LYS A 52 19.74 16.50 -19.91
C LYS A 52 19.27 15.12 -19.45
N LYS A 53 19.99 14.49 -18.52
CA LYS A 53 19.48 13.38 -17.73
C LYS A 53 18.20 13.90 -17.05
N LYS A 54 17.03 13.44 -17.51
CA LYS A 54 15.79 13.61 -16.77
C LYS A 54 16.05 13.07 -15.37
N GLN A 55 16.13 13.95 -14.36
CA GLN A 55 16.14 13.53 -12.96
C GLN A 55 14.85 12.75 -12.72
N VAL A 56 14.96 11.42 -12.70
CA VAL A 56 13.85 10.56 -12.30
C VAL A 56 13.68 10.78 -10.80
N ILE A 57 12.68 11.58 -10.43
CA ILE A 57 12.30 11.77 -9.03
C ILE A 57 11.91 10.40 -8.48
N ASP A 58 12.65 9.95 -7.46
CA ASP A 58 12.48 8.70 -6.72
C ASP A 58 11.01 8.53 -6.28
N HIS A 59 10.43 7.36 -6.58
CA HIS A 59 9.01 7.07 -6.31
C HIS A 59 8.65 7.28 -4.85
N SER A 60 9.53 6.87 -3.93
CA SER A 60 9.25 6.93 -2.50
C SER A 60 9.09 8.39 -2.03
N VAL A 61 9.82 9.33 -2.62
CA VAL A 61 9.67 10.78 -2.36
C VAL A 61 8.29 11.29 -2.81
N LYS A 62 7.75 10.80 -3.93
CA LYS A 62 6.40 11.17 -4.40
C LYS A 62 5.33 10.67 -3.44
N VAL A 63 5.45 9.43 -2.95
CA VAL A 63 4.53 8.86 -1.96
C VAL A 63 4.58 9.64 -0.65
N ALA A 64 5.78 9.93 -0.14
CA ALA A 64 5.95 10.72 1.09
C ALA A 64 5.34 12.13 0.95
N SER A 65 5.59 12.78 -0.19
CA SER A 65 5.08 14.11 -0.48
C SER A 65 3.54 14.13 -0.56
N HIS A 66 2.93 13.11 -1.17
CA HIS A 66 1.48 12.96 -1.17
C HIS A 66 0.93 12.90 0.26
N TYR A 67 1.42 11.98 1.09
CA TYR A 67 0.93 11.83 2.47
C TYR A 67 1.20 13.06 3.36
N ASN A 68 2.34 13.74 3.18
CA ASN A 68 2.66 14.99 3.87
C ASN A 68 1.70 16.13 3.48
N SER A 69 1.21 16.15 2.23
CA SER A 69 0.30 17.20 1.75
C SER A 69 -1.16 17.03 2.16
N LEU A 70 -1.57 15.81 2.52
CA LEU A 70 -2.94 15.55 3.00
C LEU A 70 -3.17 16.29 4.32
N GLN A 71 -4.16 17.18 4.36
CA GLN A 71 -4.52 17.89 5.59
C GLN A 71 -5.21 16.96 6.60
N GLU A 72 -5.00 17.22 7.91
CA GLU A 72 -5.79 16.59 8.95
C GLU A 72 -7.08 17.37 9.19
N VAL A 73 -8.20 16.84 8.68
CA VAL A 73 -9.52 17.50 8.69
C VAL A 73 -10.40 17.12 9.90
N GLY A 74 -9.88 16.32 10.84
CA GLY A 74 -10.59 15.87 12.05
C GLY A 74 -11.72 14.85 11.80
N LEU A 75 -12.36 14.38 12.89
CA LEU A 75 -13.39 13.34 12.84
C LEU A 75 -14.69 13.80 12.14
N ALA A 76 -15.12 15.04 12.38
CA ALA A 76 -16.37 15.58 11.83
C ALA A 76 -16.33 15.78 10.31
N ALA A 77 -15.17 16.10 9.73
CA ALA A 77 -15.04 16.13 8.28
C ALA A 77 -14.98 14.71 7.70
N ARG A 78 -14.27 13.79 8.37
CA ARG A 78 -14.19 12.38 7.96
C ARG A 78 -15.56 11.69 7.96
N SER A 79 -16.46 12.02 8.90
CA SER A 79 -17.82 11.47 8.95
C SER A 79 -18.72 11.93 7.80
N ARG A 80 -18.32 12.97 7.06
CA ARG A 80 -19.03 13.47 5.88
C ARG A 80 -18.41 12.98 4.56
N SER A 81 -17.38 12.15 4.61
CA SER A 81 -16.74 11.60 3.41
C SER A 81 -17.61 10.52 2.76
N ARG A 82 -17.69 10.51 1.43
CA ARG A 82 -18.39 9.50 0.63
C ARG A 82 -17.97 8.06 0.94
N ILE A 83 -16.74 7.86 1.39
CA ILE A 83 -16.18 6.56 1.76
C ILE A 83 -16.07 6.36 3.28
N PHE A 84 -16.90 7.05 4.07
CA PHE A 84 -16.91 6.94 5.53
C PHE A 84 -17.05 5.49 6.02
N PHE A 85 -18.07 4.78 5.53
CA PHE A 85 -18.34 3.40 5.94
C PHE A 85 -17.23 2.47 5.48
N MET A 86 -16.70 2.64 4.26
CA MET A 86 -15.54 1.90 3.78
C MET A 86 -14.28 2.08 4.65
N ARG A 87 -13.97 3.31 5.10
CA ARG A 87 -12.85 3.55 6.03
C ARG A 87 -13.07 2.86 7.37
N ASN A 88 -14.30 2.86 7.88
CA ASN A 88 -14.66 2.18 9.12
C ASN A 88 -14.57 0.66 8.97
N PHE A 89 -14.98 0.12 7.82
CA PHE A 89 -14.81 -1.29 7.47
C PHE A 89 -13.34 -1.71 7.44
N ASN A 90 -12.49 -0.93 6.77
CA ASN A 90 -11.03 -1.17 6.77
C ASN A 90 -10.46 -1.10 8.20
N ASN A 91 -10.92 -0.16 9.02
CA ASN A 91 -10.50 -0.08 10.43
C ASN A 91 -11.01 -1.26 11.26
N TRP A 92 -12.22 -1.76 11.01
CA TRP A 92 -12.76 -2.95 11.66
C TRP A 92 -11.93 -4.19 11.32
N LEU A 93 -11.64 -4.41 10.04
CA LEU A 93 -10.77 -5.51 9.57
C LEU A 93 -9.41 -5.50 10.28
N LYS A 94 -8.75 -4.34 10.31
CA LYS A 94 -7.47 -4.17 11.03
C LYS A 94 -7.61 -4.44 12.53
N SER A 95 -8.70 -3.99 13.15
CA SER A 95 -8.95 -4.23 14.59
C SER A 95 -9.10 -5.70 14.91
N VAL A 96 -9.82 -6.45 14.06
CA VAL A 96 -9.98 -7.90 14.21
C VAL A 96 -8.65 -8.62 14.00
N LEU A 97 -7.94 -8.32 12.90
CA LEU A 97 -6.63 -8.92 12.63
C LEU A 97 -5.64 -8.68 13.76
N ILE A 98 -5.51 -7.44 14.24
CA ILE A 98 -4.61 -7.08 15.35
C ILE A 98 -5.03 -7.79 16.63
N GLY A 99 -6.34 -7.84 16.93
CA GLY A 99 -6.87 -8.52 18.11
C GLY A 99 -6.51 -10.00 18.17
N GLU A 100 -6.80 -10.75 17.09
CA GLU A 100 -6.51 -12.21 17.03
C GLU A 100 -5.01 -12.50 17.17
N ILE A 101 -4.14 -11.66 16.61
CA ILE A 101 -2.69 -11.85 16.69
C ILE A 101 -2.18 -11.55 18.10
N LEU A 102 -2.70 -10.51 18.75
CA LEU A 102 -2.36 -10.21 20.13
C LEU A 102 -2.80 -11.32 21.08
N GLU A 103 -3.95 -11.95 20.85
CA GLU A 103 -4.38 -13.13 21.60
C GLU A 103 -3.40 -14.30 21.42
N GLN A 104 -3.05 -14.63 20.18
CA GLN A 104 -2.10 -15.73 19.90
C GLN A 104 -0.71 -15.48 20.47
N VAL A 105 -0.22 -14.24 20.45
CA VAL A 105 1.07 -13.87 21.06
C VAL A 105 1.02 -14.05 22.58
N ARG A 106 -0.11 -13.74 23.23
CA ARG A 106 -0.30 -13.97 24.67
C ARG A 106 -0.40 -15.44 25.02
N GLU A 107 -1.15 -16.20 24.24
CA GLU A 107 -1.30 -17.66 24.40
C GLU A 107 0.06 -18.37 24.27
N ALA A 108 0.95 -17.85 23.42
CA ALA A 108 2.33 -18.32 23.31
C ALA A 108 3.24 -17.90 24.48
N GLY A 109 2.74 -17.11 25.44
CA GLY A 109 3.43 -16.76 26.69
C GLY A 109 3.97 -15.34 26.78
N SER A 110 3.85 -14.51 25.74
CA SER A 110 4.37 -13.12 25.78
C SER A 110 3.51 -12.21 26.66
N GLN A 111 4.08 -11.76 27.78
CA GLN A 111 3.44 -10.82 28.71
C GLN A 111 3.75 -9.34 28.41
N GLN A 112 4.92 -9.06 27.82
CA GLN A 112 5.37 -7.71 27.47
C GLN A 112 5.51 -7.60 25.95
N ILE A 113 4.41 -7.25 25.29
CA ILE A 113 4.32 -7.26 23.83
C ILE A 113 4.97 -5.99 23.26
N SER A 114 5.96 -6.17 22.39
CA SER A 114 6.58 -5.09 21.61
C SER A 114 6.18 -5.19 20.14
N VAL A 115 5.76 -4.07 19.57
CA VAL A 115 5.21 -4.01 18.19
C VAL A 115 6.01 -3.03 17.34
N LEU A 116 6.27 -3.40 16.09
CA LEU A 116 6.68 -2.49 15.02
C LEU A 116 5.47 -2.20 14.12
N ASP A 117 5.13 -0.92 13.94
CA ASP A 117 4.11 -0.44 12.99
C ASP A 117 4.83 0.25 11.83
N LEU A 118 4.97 -0.49 10.72
CA LEU A 118 5.75 -0.11 9.54
C LEU A 118 4.83 0.56 8.51
N GLY A 119 5.13 1.84 8.24
CA GLY A 119 4.24 2.76 7.54
C GLY A 119 3.07 3.17 8.42
N CYS A 120 3.36 3.65 9.64
CA CYS A 120 2.36 3.98 10.64
C CYS A 120 1.42 5.14 10.23
N GLY A 121 1.78 5.89 9.19
CA GLY A 121 1.11 7.10 8.75
C GLY A 121 0.87 8.04 9.93
N LYS A 122 -0.33 8.61 9.99
CA LYS A 122 -0.78 9.56 11.03
C LYS A 122 -1.28 8.87 12.30
N GLY A 123 -0.81 7.66 12.60
CA GLY A 123 -1.17 6.93 13.82
C GLY A 123 -2.60 6.41 13.86
N GLY A 124 -3.14 5.93 12.73
CA GLY A 124 -4.50 5.37 12.63
C GLY A 124 -4.75 4.12 13.50
N ASP A 125 -3.68 3.41 13.85
CA ASP A 125 -3.73 2.15 14.59
C ASP A 125 -3.32 2.29 16.07
N LEU A 126 -2.91 3.48 16.52
CA LEU A 126 -2.54 3.76 17.92
C LEU A 126 -3.60 3.32 18.94
N LEU A 127 -4.88 3.59 18.67
CA LEU A 127 -5.97 3.18 19.56
C LEU A 127 -6.15 1.64 19.59
N LYS A 128 -5.87 0.96 18.48
CA LYS A 128 -5.93 -0.50 18.39
C LYS A 128 -4.85 -1.12 19.26
N TRP A 129 -3.63 -0.59 19.17
CA TRP A 129 -2.50 -1.00 20.02
C TRP A 129 -2.74 -0.73 21.50
N ARG A 130 -3.35 0.43 21.83
CA ARG A 130 -3.69 0.76 23.22
C ARG A 130 -4.73 -0.21 23.79
N LYS A 131 -5.86 -0.41 23.08
CA LYS A 131 -6.88 -1.39 23.46
C LYS A 131 -6.31 -2.81 23.51
N GLY A 132 -5.34 -3.07 22.65
CA GLY A 132 -4.54 -4.27 22.60
C GLY A 132 -3.55 -4.42 23.74
N GLY A 133 -3.42 -3.48 24.69
CA GLY A 133 -2.63 -3.65 25.91
C GLY A 133 -1.17 -4.02 25.69
N ILE A 134 -0.53 -3.51 24.64
CA ILE A 134 0.90 -3.74 24.37
C ILE A 134 1.77 -2.95 25.35
N SER A 135 3.08 -3.26 25.36
CA SER A 135 4.04 -2.61 26.24
C SER A 135 4.91 -1.57 25.52
N TYR A 136 5.26 -1.82 24.27
CA TYR A 136 6.12 -0.93 23.48
C TYR A 136 5.70 -0.89 22.01
N LEU A 137 5.75 0.30 21.41
CA LEU A 137 5.44 0.51 20.00
C LEU A 137 6.57 1.28 19.30
N VAL A 138 7.04 0.78 18.16
CA VAL A 138 7.86 1.58 17.23
C VAL A 138 6.97 1.94 16.04
N CYS A 139 6.81 3.23 15.81
CA CYS A 139 6.10 3.79 14.67
C CYS A 139 7.12 4.28 13.65
N ALA A 140 7.20 3.65 12.48
CA ALA A 140 8.12 4.06 11.42
C ALA A 140 7.35 4.45 10.16
N ASP A 141 7.69 5.60 9.57
CA ASP A 141 7.13 6.02 8.27
C ASP A 141 8.15 6.88 7.52
N MET A 142 8.03 6.94 6.19
CA MET A 142 8.86 7.78 5.35
C MET A 142 8.40 9.25 5.36
N ALA A 143 7.10 9.48 5.57
CA ALA A 143 6.49 10.79 5.57
C ALA A 143 6.67 11.49 6.93
N ALA A 144 7.70 12.33 7.06
CA ALA A 144 8.05 13.02 8.32
C ALA A 144 6.85 13.71 9.01
N VAL A 145 6.01 14.43 8.25
CA VAL A 145 4.82 15.11 8.79
C VAL A 145 3.81 14.09 9.34
N SER A 146 3.70 12.92 8.71
CA SER A 146 2.83 11.85 9.21
C SER A 146 3.36 11.27 10.53
N VAL A 147 4.69 11.11 10.67
CA VAL A 147 5.33 10.67 11.91
C VAL A 147 5.11 11.69 13.03
N GLU A 148 5.28 12.99 12.77
CA GLU A 148 5.01 14.07 13.73
C GLU A 148 3.55 14.10 14.18
N GLN A 149 2.60 13.90 13.25
CA GLN A 149 1.17 13.79 13.55
C GLN A 149 0.86 12.53 14.38
N CYS A 150 1.48 11.40 14.06
CA CYS A 150 1.38 10.16 14.82
C CYS A 150 1.86 10.37 16.27
N GLN A 151 3.03 11.00 16.45
CA GLN A 151 3.58 11.33 17.76
C GLN A 151 2.66 12.27 18.55
N SER A 152 2.17 13.34 17.92
CA SER A 152 1.25 14.30 18.54
C SER A 152 -0.03 13.61 19.05
N ARG A 153 -0.59 12.71 18.25
CA ARG A 153 -1.78 11.92 18.59
C ARG A 153 -1.54 10.94 19.74
N TYR A 154 -0.36 10.31 19.76
CA TYR A 154 0.04 9.45 20.88
C TYR A 154 0.16 10.26 22.18
N GLU A 155 0.79 11.43 22.17
CA GLU A 155 0.94 12.27 23.36
C GLU A 155 -0.40 12.80 23.86
N GLU A 156 -1.31 13.18 22.97
CA GLU A 156 -2.68 13.55 23.35
C GLU A 156 -3.42 12.40 24.04
N MET A 157 -3.37 11.20 23.44
CA MET A 157 -3.99 10.01 24.00
C MET A 157 -3.39 9.64 25.37
N LYS A 158 -2.07 9.78 25.54
CA LYS A 158 -1.36 9.55 26.80
C LYS A 158 -1.78 10.55 27.88
N ARG A 159 -1.89 11.84 27.56
CA ARG A 159 -2.39 12.87 28.49
C ARG A 159 -3.82 12.62 28.92
N GLY A 160 -4.70 12.23 28.00
CA GLY A 160 -6.11 11.96 28.29
C GLY A 160 -6.37 10.73 29.16
N HIS A 161 -5.37 9.88 29.39
CA HIS A 161 -5.49 8.62 30.12
C HIS A 161 -4.35 8.42 31.11
N ALA A 162 -3.97 9.49 31.83
CA ALA A 162 -2.84 9.48 32.76
C ALA A 162 -2.91 8.38 33.84
N ASN A 163 -4.11 7.90 34.18
CA ASN A 163 -4.34 6.86 35.18
C ASN A 163 -4.40 5.43 34.60
N GLU A 164 -4.28 5.27 33.28
CA GLU A 164 -4.28 3.98 32.62
C GLU A 164 -2.90 3.60 32.10
N LYS A 165 -2.64 2.29 32.01
CA LYS A 165 -1.38 1.78 31.45
C LYS A 165 -1.32 2.12 29.95
N MET A 166 -0.38 2.99 29.58
CA MET A 166 -0.05 3.31 28.21
C MET A 166 1.26 2.63 27.81
N PHE A 167 1.36 2.14 26.57
CA PHE A 167 2.64 1.66 26.04
C PHE A 167 3.62 2.81 25.87
N SER A 168 4.92 2.56 26.01
CA SER A 168 5.93 3.51 25.55
C SER A 168 6.11 3.41 24.03
N ALA A 169 6.52 4.50 23.40
CA ALA A 169 6.62 4.57 21.95
C ALA A 169 7.91 5.25 21.47
N GLN A 170 8.40 4.82 20.31
CA GLN A 170 9.45 5.49 19.53
C GLN A 170 8.87 5.85 18.15
N PHE A 171 9.24 7.01 17.63
CA PHE A 171 8.77 7.51 16.32
C PHE A 171 9.98 7.74 15.42
N ILE A 172 10.00 7.07 14.26
CA ILE A 172 11.15 7.05 13.36
C ILE A 172 10.71 7.49 11.97
N THR A 173 11.33 8.56 11.48
CA THR A 173 11.24 8.95 10.06
C THR A 173 12.31 8.22 9.26
N ALA A 174 11.92 7.28 8.41
CA ALA A 174 12.83 6.51 7.58
C ALA A 174 12.14 5.91 6.33
N ASP A 175 12.86 5.90 5.21
CA ASP A 175 12.50 5.06 4.06
C ASP A 175 12.88 3.60 4.37
N CYS A 176 11.94 2.87 4.98
CA CYS A 176 12.14 1.47 5.38
C CYS A 176 12.37 0.51 4.19
N SER A 177 12.30 0.98 2.93
CA SER A 177 12.69 0.22 1.75
C SER A 177 14.15 0.46 1.32
N LYS A 178 14.86 1.41 1.94
CA LYS A 178 16.26 1.73 1.62
C LYS A 178 17.18 1.74 2.83
N GLU A 179 16.63 2.03 3.99
CA GLU A 179 17.38 2.20 5.23
C GLU A 179 17.22 0.98 6.13
N VAL A 180 18.26 0.64 6.89
CA VAL A 180 18.22 -0.44 7.88
C VAL A 180 17.61 0.10 9.17
N LEU A 181 16.36 -0.25 9.44
CA LEU A 181 15.58 0.31 10.55
C LEU A 181 16.19 -0.01 11.92
N SER A 182 16.86 -1.16 12.07
CA SER A 182 17.48 -1.56 13.34
C SER A 182 18.59 -0.61 13.81
N GLU A 183 19.23 0.12 12.89
CA GLU A 183 20.27 1.11 13.22
C GLU A 183 19.67 2.40 13.81
N LYS A 184 18.35 2.59 13.69
CA LYS A 184 17.61 3.76 14.17
C LYS A 184 16.82 3.50 15.47
N LEU A 185 16.88 2.29 16.02
CA LEU A 185 16.17 1.95 17.25
C LEU A 185 16.90 2.53 18.46
N ASP A 186 16.16 3.12 19.40
CA ASP A 186 16.74 3.61 20.67
C ASP A 186 17.33 2.46 21.49
N ARG A 187 16.81 1.24 21.28
CA ARG A 187 17.22 0.00 21.95
C ARG A 187 17.78 -0.97 20.90
N PRO A 188 19.12 -1.09 20.76
CA PRO A 188 19.75 -1.95 19.75
C PRO A 188 19.44 -3.44 19.89
N ASP A 189 19.00 -3.89 21.06
CA ASP A 189 18.61 -5.26 21.41
C ASP A 189 17.10 -5.51 21.32
N LEU A 190 16.30 -4.50 20.95
CA LEU A 190 14.85 -4.62 20.84
C LEU A 190 14.42 -5.66 19.81
N MET A 191 13.61 -6.61 20.26
CA MET A 191 12.93 -7.61 19.43
C MET A 191 11.41 -7.43 19.55
N PHE A 192 10.70 -7.65 18.45
CA PHE A 192 9.26 -7.46 18.32
C PHE A 192 8.52 -8.80 18.38
N ASP A 193 7.38 -8.82 19.04
CA ASP A 193 6.43 -9.93 18.96
C ASP A 193 5.60 -9.83 17.67
N ILE A 194 5.35 -8.61 17.20
CA ILE A 194 4.51 -8.32 16.02
C ILE A 194 5.17 -7.21 15.19
N CYS A 195 5.23 -7.41 13.88
CA CYS A 195 5.39 -6.35 12.90
C CYS A 195 4.09 -6.22 12.11
N SER A 196 3.51 -5.02 12.07
CA SER A 196 2.30 -4.69 11.33
C SER A 196 2.64 -3.76 10.16
N CYS A 197 2.19 -4.10 8.95
CA CYS A 197 2.42 -3.31 7.73
C CYS A 197 1.10 -3.19 6.95
N GLN A 198 0.34 -2.14 7.24
CA GLN A 198 -1.05 -1.99 6.78
C GLN A 198 -1.12 -1.04 5.58
N PHE A 199 -1.41 -1.57 4.39
CA PHE A 199 -1.49 -0.80 3.14
C PHE A 199 -0.19 -0.07 2.75
N VAL A 200 0.96 -0.71 2.99
CA VAL A 200 2.28 -0.08 2.76
C VAL A 200 3.19 -0.92 1.87
N TYR A 201 3.16 -2.24 2.02
CA TYR A 201 4.21 -3.10 1.47
C TYR A 201 4.36 -3.02 -0.06
N HIS A 202 3.27 -2.80 -0.80
CA HIS A 202 3.27 -2.66 -2.26
C HIS A 202 4.09 -1.46 -2.77
N TYR A 203 4.34 -0.43 -1.96
CA TYR A 203 5.23 0.66 -2.36
C TYR A 203 6.69 0.22 -2.53
N SER A 204 7.11 -0.84 -1.82
CA SER A 204 8.48 -1.35 -1.90
C SER A 204 8.75 -2.19 -3.16
N PHE A 205 7.71 -2.63 -3.88
CA PHE A 205 7.82 -3.50 -5.06
C PHE A 205 8.30 -2.76 -6.32
N GLU A 206 8.76 -1.52 -6.20
CA GLU A 206 9.47 -0.80 -7.26
C GLU A 206 10.69 -1.57 -7.77
N SER A 207 11.46 -2.18 -6.86
CA SER A 207 12.61 -3.01 -7.19
C SER A 207 12.78 -4.16 -6.20
N GLU A 208 13.53 -5.19 -6.58
CA GLU A 208 13.83 -6.33 -5.70
C GLU A 208 14.53 -5.87 -4.42
N GLN A 209 15.53 -4.97 -4.53
CA GLN A 209 16.29 -4.47 -3.38
C GLN A 209 15.41 -3.75 -2.37
N LYS A 210 14.45 -2.94 -2.85
CA LYS A 210 13.52 -2.21 -1.99
C LYS A 210 12.55 -3.15 -1.28
N ALA A 211 12.00 -4.12 -2.00
CA ALA A 211 11.10 -5.13 -1.45
C ALA A 211 11.79 -6.03 -0.41
N ASP A 212 13.03 -6.45 -0.69
CA ASP A 212 13.86 -7.25 0.22
C ASP A 212 14.23 -6.46 1.48
N MET A 213 14.68 -5.20 1.35
CA MET A 213 14.98 -4.34 2.50
C MET A 213 13.75 -4.08 3.39
N MET A 214 12.58 -3.81 2.82
CA MET A 214 11.36 -3.64 3.62
C MET A 214 10.97 -4.93 4.34
N LEU A 215 11.17 -6.10 3.71
CA LEU A 215 10.92 -7.39 4.33
C LEU A 215 11.90 -7.71 5.45
N ARG A 216 13.18 -7.39 5.23
CA ARG A 216 14.24 -7.46 6.23
C ARG A 216 13.86 -6.66 7.48
N ASN A 217 13.51 -5.40 7.31
CA ASN A 217 13.09 -4.53 8.41
C ASN A 217 11.84 -5.06 9.14
N ALA A 218 10.91 -5.68 8.42
CA ALA A 218 9.72 -6.28 9.02
C ALA A 218 10.01 -7.57 9.81
N CYS A 219 11.01 -8.35 9.40
CA CYS A 219 11.18 -9.74 9.87
C CYS A 219 12.42 -9.98 10.75
N ASP A 220 13.56 -9.31 10.49
CA ASP A 220 14.84 -9.60 11.15
C ASP A 220 14.76 -9.49 12.67
N ARG A 221 13.96 -8.53 13.16
CA ARG A 221 13.80 -8.24 14.59
C ARG A 221 12.55 -8.88 15.20
N LEU A 222 11.87 -9.79 14.50
CA LEU A 222 10.80 -10.58 15.11
C LEU A 222 11.37 -11.65 16.03
N LYS A 223 10.80 -11.82 17.22
CA LYS A 223 11.11 -12.95 18.10
C LYS A 223 10.76 -14.28 17.40
N PRO A 224 11.41 -15.40 17.74
CA PRO A 224 10.92 -16.73 17.34
C PRO A 224 9.44 -16.89 17.71
N GLY A 225 8.61 -17.35 16.77
CA GLY A 225 7.15 -17.41 16.95
C GLY A 225 6.40 -16.09 16.78
N GLY A 226 7.11 -14.97 16.59
CA GLY A 226 6.54 -13.65 16.32
C GLY A 226 5.90 -13.55 14.93
N TYR A 227 5.05 -12.54 14.73
CA TYR A 227 4.21 -12.42 13.55
C TYR A 227 4.53 -11.20 12.70
N PHE A 228 4.57 -11.39 11.38
CA PHE A 228 4.46 -10.31 10.40
C PHE A 228 3.06 -10.32 9.80
N ILE A 229 2.32 -9.23 9.98
CA ILE A 229 0.94 -9.07 9.53
C ILE A 229 0.78 -7.84 8.66
N GLY A 230 -0.18 -7.86 7.74
CA GLY A 230 -0.40 -6.72 6.90
C GLY A 230 -1.60 -6.83 5.97
N THR A 231 -1.78 -5.76 5.21
CA THR A 231 -2.76 -5.68 4.13
C THR A 231 -2.11 -5.11 2.88
N THR A 232 -2.39 -5.71 1.72
CA THR A 232 -1.80 -5.27 0.45
C THR A 232 -2.72 -5.63 -0.71
N PRO A 233 -2.63 -4.93 -1.86
CA PRO A 233 -3.43 -5.26 -3.01
C PRO A 233 -3.30 -6.70 -3.54
N ASP A 234 -4.41 -7.27 -4.01
CA ASP A 234 -4.47 -8.58 -4.67
C ASP A 234 -4.12 -8.43 -6.16
N ALA A 235 -2.87 -8.76 -6.50
CA ALA A 235 -2.38 -8.71 -7.87
C ALA A 235 -3.25 -9.52 -8.85
N PHE A 236 -3.83 -10.64 -8.42
CA PHE A 236 -4.70 -11.44 -9.29
C PHE A 236 -5.96 -10.67 -9.66
N GLU A 237 -6.57 -9.94 -8.73
CA GLU A 237 -7.77 -9.16 -9.04
C GLU A 237 -7.43 -7.93 -9.87
N LEU A 238 -6.34 -7.23 -9.54
CA LEU A 238 -5.86 -6.09 -10.32
C LEU A 238 -5.66 -6.46 -11.79
N VAL A 239 -4.90 -7.53 -12.04
CA VAL A 239 -4.63 -8.04 -13.40
C VAL A 239 -5.91 -8.53 -14.06
N LYS A 240 -6.75 -9.30 -13.34
CA LYS A 240 -8.01 -9.80 -13.89
C LYS A 240 -8.92 -8.66 -14.38
N ARG A 241 -9.08 -7.59 -13.61
CA ARG A 241 -9.91 -6.44 -13.96
C ARG A 241 -9.30 -5.62 -15.10
N LEU A 242 -7.98 -5.47 -15.11
CA LEU A 242 -7.26 -4.83 -16.21
C LEU A 242 -7.44 -5.59 -17.53
N GLU A 243 -7.26 -6.91 -17.51
CA GLU A 243 -7.38 -7.75 -18.71
C GLU A 243 -8.81 -7.84 -19.23
N ALA A 244 -9.80 -7.72 -18.35
CA ALA A 244 -11.21 -7.61 -18.72
C ALA A 244 -11.61 -6.20 -19.21
N SER A 245 -10.75 -5.19 -19.05
CA SER A 245 -11.01 -3.81 -19.48
C SER A 245 -10.59 -3.59 -20.93
N ASP A 246 -11.42 -2.84 -21.66
CA ASP A 246 -11.09 -2.37 -23.01
C ASP A 246 -9.98 -1.30 -23.01
N SER A 247 -9.64 -0.75 -21.83
CA SER A 247 -8.62 0.28 -21.66
C SER A 247 -7.51 -0.16 -20.70
N LEU A 248 -6.51 0.71 -20.47
CA LEU A 248 -5.48 0.52 -19.45
C LEU A 248 -5.92 0.94 -18.04
N SER A 249 -7.21 1.25 -17.86
CA SER A 249 -7.79 1.69 -16.60
C SER A 249 -9.06 0.91 -16.27
N PHE A 250 -9.37 0.84 -14.98
CA PHE A 250 -10.67 0.39 -14.48
C PHE A 250 -10.97 1.07 -13.15
N GLY A 251 -12.24 1.14 -12.77
CA GLY A 251 -12.67 1.84 -11.57
C GLY A 251 -14.15 2.13 -11.57
N ASN A 252 -14.59 2.91 -10.58
CA ASN A 252 -15.94 3.40 -10.41
C ASN A 252 -15.89 4.81 -9.77
N GLU A 253 -16.98 5.26 -9.15
CA GLU A 253 -17.04 6.60 -8.57
C GLU A 253 -16.12 6.82 -7.35
N VAL A 254 -15.71 5.76 -6.63
CA VAL A 254 -14.89 5.88 -5.42
C VAL A 254 -13.41 5.58 -5.65
N PHE A 255 -13.07 4.79 -6.67
CA PHE A 255 -11.68 4.42 -6.96
C PHE A 255 -11.39 4.30 -8.45
N LYS A 256 -10.12 4.47 -8.82
CA LYS A 256 -9.62 4.21 -10.17
C LYS A 256 -8.20 3.65 -10.12
N VAL A 257 -7.95 2.65 -10.95
CA VAL A 257 -6.65 2.02 -11.18
C VAL A 257 -6.27 2.25 -12.64
N SER A 258 -5.03 2.66 -12.91
CA SER A 258 -4.52 2.86 -14.27
C SER A 258 -3.11 2.29 -14.42
N PHE A 259 -2.94 1.36 -15.35
CA PHE A 259 -1.65 0.75 -15.66
C PHE A 259 -0.97 1.46 -16.83
N GLN A 260 0.35 1.29 -16.94
CA GLN A 260 1.10 1.77 -18.11
C GLN A 260 0.97 0.83 -19.32
N SER A 261 0.74 -0.47 -19.08
CA SER A 261 0.56 -1.50 -20.11
C SER A 261 -0.25 -2.69 -19.56
N LYS A 262 -0.75 -3.57 -20.45
CA LYS A 262 -1.41 -4.85 -20.12
C LYS A 262 -0.78 -6.01 -20.91
N GLY A 263 -0.95 -7.25 -20.45
CA GLY A 263 -0.38 -8.45 -21.07
C GLY A 263 1.05 -8.83 -20.66
N SER A 264 1.79 -7.95 -19.98
CA SER A 264 3.10 -8.25 -19.42
C SER A 264 3.26 -7.60 -18.04
N TYR A 265 3.56 -8.42 -17.03
CA TYR A 265 3.60 -8.01 -15.63
C TYR A 265 4.93 -8.42 -15.00
N SER A 266 5.86 -7.46 -14.89
CA SER A 266 7.14 -7.68 -14.23
C SER A 266 6.97 -8.01 -12.75
N LEU A 267 7.83 -8.87 -12.22
CA LEU A 267 7.83 -9.26 -10.80
C LEU A 267 8.08 -8.07 -9.85
N PHE A 268 8.88 -7.12 -10.30
CA PHE A 268 9.16 -5.84 -9.63
C PHE A 268 9.01 -4.70 -10.64
N GLY A 269 8.70 -3.50 -10.17
CA GLY A 269 8.55 -2.30 -11.00
C GLY A 269 7.29 -2.27 -11.86
N CYS A 270 6.38 -3.24 -11.72
CA CYS A 270 5.09 -3.23 -12.40
C CYS A 270 4.17 -2.19 -11.77
N GLN A 271 4.30 -0.94 -12.23
CA GLN A 271 3.63 0.22 -11.67
C GLN A 271 2.18 0.33 -12.18
N TYR A 272 1.27 0.67 -11.27
CA TYR A 272 -0.04 1.21 -11.59
C TYR A 272 -0.30 2.47 -10.75
N HIS A 273 -1.16 3.34 -11.23
CA HIS A 273 -1.62 4.51 -10.49
C HIS A 273 -2.92 4.18 -9.80
N PHE A 274 -2.99 4.39 -8.48
CA PHE A 274 -4.19 4.17 -7.68
C PHE A 274 -4.71 5.50 -7.16
N SER A 275 -6.00 5.74 -7.38
CA SER A 275 -6.72 6.86 -6.79
C SER A 275 -7.93 6.35 -6.01
N LEU A 276 -8.09 6.85 -4.81
CA LEU A 276 -9.22 6.61 -3.91
C LEU A 276 -9.68 7.95 -3.37
N GLU A 277 -10.99 8.20 -3.49
CA GLU A 277 -11.66 9.46 -3.19
C GLU A 277 -11.11 10.25 -2.00
N ASP A 278 -10.41 11.35 -2.30
CA ASP A 278 -9.78 12.28 -1.34
C ASP A 278 -8.86 11.63 -0.29
N VAL A 279 -8.38 10.40 -0.52
CA VAL A 279 -7.48 9.69 0.42
C VAL A 279 -6.12 9.41 -0.16
N VAL A 280 -6.12 8.90 -1.38
CA VAL A 280 -4.93 8.33 -2.00
C VAL A 280 -4.95 8.71 -3.47
N ASN A 281 -3.82 9.20 -3.98
CA ASN A 281 -3.64 9.46 -5.40
C ASN A 281 -2.16 9.31 -5.76
N VAL A 282 -1.67 8.08 -5.78
CA VAL A 282 -0.23 7.77 -5.87
C VAL A 282 0.05 6.58 -6.79
N PRO A 283 1.27 6.49 -7.34
CA PRO A 283 1.75 5.26 -7.95
C PRO A 283 1.97 4.16 -6.90
N GLU A 284 1.59 2.93 -7.24
CA GLU A 284 1.79 1.69 -6.48
C GLU A 284 2.42 0.62 -7.40
N PHE A 285 2.87 -0.50 -6.82
CA PHE A 285 3.44 -1.61 -7.58
C PHE A 285 2.74 -2.94 -7.30
N LEU A 286 2.63 -3.76 -8.35
CA LEU A 286 1.97 -5.06 -8.29
C LEU A 286 2.74 -6.02 -7.37
N VAL A 287 2.05 -6.59 -6.38
CA VAL A 287 2.64 -7.59 -5.46
C VAL A 287 2.17 -8.98 -5.87
N TYR A 288 2.99 -9.69 -6.65
CA TYR A 288 2.72 -11.09 -6.94
C TYR A 288 2.93 -11.94 -5.67
N PHE A 289 1.83 -12.31 -5.02
CA PHE A 289 1.88 -12.91 -3.68
C PHE A 289 2.78 -14.16 -3.56
N PRO A 290 2.82 -15.10 -4.53
CA PRO A 290 3.76 -16.23 -4.47
C PRO A 290 5.23 -15.83 -4.44
N LEU A 291 5.60 -14.74 -5.13
CA LEU A 291 6.95 -14.17 -5.01
C LEU A 291 7.18 -13.58 -3.62
N PHE A 292 6.22 -12.81 -3.11
CA PHE A 292 6.32 -12.25 -1.76
C PHE A 292 6.48 -13.34 -0.68
N GLU A 293 5.69 -14.41 -0.77
CA GLU A 293 5.83 -15.59 0.11
C GLU A 293 7.21 -16.23 -0.05
N HIS A 294 7.72 -16.38 -1.27
CA HIS A 294 9.05 -16.92 -1.52
C HIS A 294 10.16 -16.05 -0.90
N MET A 295 10.07 -14.72 -1.03
CA MET A 295 11.03 -13.78 -0.42
C MET A 295 11.01 -13.89 1.11
N ALA A 296 9.83 -14.03 1.73
CA ALA A 296 9.68 -14.12 3.18
C ALA A 296 10.42 -15.33 3.79
N LYS A 297 10.57 -16.42 3.03
CA LYS A 297 11.33 -17.61 3.47
C LYS A 297 12.80 -17.30 3.78
N ARG A 298 13.40 -16.29 3.14
CA ARG A 298 14.79 -15.85 3.42
C ARG A 298 14.97 -15.37 4.87
N TYR A 299 13.88 -14.95 5.52
CA TYR A 299 13.86 -14.45 6.88
C TYR A 299 13.24 -15.45 7.88
N ASN A 300 13.22 -16.73 7.53
CA ASN A 300 12.61 -17.82 8.31
C ASN A 300 11.12 -17.56 8.62
N MET A 301 10.41 -16.96 7.68
CA MET A 301 8.98 -16.70 7.80
C MET A 301 8.18 -17.76 7.03
N ARG A 302 7.17 -18.30 7.70
CA ARG A 302 6.19 -19.22 7.11
C ARG A 302 4.84 -18.53 6.96
N LEU A 303 4.20 -18.69 5.80
CA LEU A 303 2.84 -18.22 5.60
C LEU A 303 1.87 -18.98 6.53
N VAL A 304 1.08 -18.23 7.29
CA VAL A 304 0.02 -18.76 8.15
C VAL A 304 -1.35 -18.48 7.56
N LEU A 305 -1.55 -17.29 6.99
CA LEU A 305 -2.82 -16.89 6.38
C LEU A 305 -2.58 -15.98 5.19
N LYS A 306 -3.30 -16.25 4.10
CA LYS A 306 -3.57 -15.30 3.02
C LYS A 306 -5.06 -15.43 2.69
N GLN A 307 -5.81 -14.37 2.93
CA GLN A 307 -7.25 -14.33 2.60
C GLN A 307 -7.58 -12.99 1.97
N ARG A 308 -8.56 -12.99 1.06
CA ARG A 308 -9.14 -11.73 0.60
C ARG A 308 -9.94 -11.08 1.71
N PHE A 309 -10.11 -9.77 1.67
CA PHE A 309 -10.90 -9.02 2.65
C PHE A 309 -12.31 -9.60 2.85
N CYS A 310 -12.95 -10.08 1.78
CA CYS A 310 -14.27 -10.70 1.88
C CYS A 310 -14.29 -12.06 2.58
N GLU A 311 -13.29 -12.90 2.32
CA GLU A 311 -13.19 -14.23 2.90
C GLU A 311 -12.92 -14.07 4.40
N PHE A 312 -12.01 -13.16 4.73
CA PHE A 312 -11.72 -12.79 6.12
C PHE A 312 -12.95 -12.20 6.80
N SER A 313 -13.60 -11.17 6.23
CA SER A 313 -14.75 -10.52 6.87
C SER A 313 -15.91 -11.49 7.11
N GLU A 314 -16.24 -12.33 6.14
CA GLU A 314 -17.28 -13.37 6.29
C GLU A 314 -16.97 -14.38 7.37
N GLU A 315 -15.73 -14.85 7.42
CA GLU A 315 -15.30 -15.77 8.46
C GLU A 315 -15.42 -15.11 9.84
N LYS A 316 -14.91 -13.88 9.98
CA LYS A 316 -14.89 -13.18 11.27
C LYS A 316 -16.27 -12.74 11.73
N MET A 317 -17.17 -12.40 10.80
CA MET A 317 -18.57 -12.07 11.10
C MET A 317 -19.39 -13.24 11.64
N LYS A 318 -18.90 -14.49 11.59
CA LYS A 318 -19.56 -15.62 12.28
C LYS A 318 -19.52 -15.45 13.79
N GLN A 319 -18.55 -14.69 14.31
CA GLN A 319 -18.36 -14.47 15.75
C GLN A 319 -19.14 -13.23 16.21
N GLU A 320 -19.92 -13.34 17.28
CA GLU A 320 -20.82 -12.27 17.76
C GLU A 320 -20.08 -11.00 18.21
N HIS A 321 -18.94 -11.15 18.90
CA HIS A 321 -18.16 -10.01 19.35
C HIS A 321 -17.59 -9.20 18.17
N HIS A 322 -17.17 -9.87 17.09
CA HIS A 322 -16.73 -9.20 15.86
C HIS A 322 -17.86 -8.45 15.16
N ARG A 323 -19.07 -9.04 15.09
CA ARG A 323 -20.26 -8.34 14.58
C ARG A 323 -20.60 -7.12 15.44
N SER A 324 -20.55 -7.27 16.75
CA SER A 324 -20.82 -6.18 17.69
C SER A 324 -19.82 -5.04 17.54
N LEU A 325 -18.54 -5.36 17.32
CA LEU A 325 -17.51 -4.37 17.02
C LEU A 325 -17.77 -3.65 15.69
N MET A 326 -18.17 -4.38 14.65
CA MET A 326 -18.52 -3.82 13.34
C MET A 326 -19.62 -2.76 13.46
N MET A 327 -20.66 -3.06 14.24
CA MET A 327 -21.76 -2.11 14.52
C MET A 327 -21.28 -0.89 15.32
N LYS A 328 -20.51 -1.11 16.40
CA LYS A 328 -19.95 -0.01 17.22
C LYS A 328 -19.05 0.93 16.42
N MET A 329 -18.39 0.42 15.39
CA MET A 329 -17.50 1.19 14.53
C MET A 329 -18.22 1.85 13.35
N MET A 330 -19.53 1.64 13.18
CA MET A 330 -20.27 2.06 11.98
C MET A 330 -19.54 1.63 10.69
N ALA A 331 -19.08 0.37 10.68
CA ALA A 331 -18.33 -0.20 9.57
C ALA A 331 -19.23 -0.64 8.40
N LEU A 332 -20.54 -0.62 8.58
CA LEU A 332 -21.54 -0.82 7.55
C LEU A 332 -22.59 0.27 7.67
N GLU A 333 -23.10 0.70 6.53
CA GLU A 333 -24.20 1.63 6.37
C GLU A 333 -25.54 0.92 6.62
N PRO A 334 -26.43 1.50 7.44
CA PRO A 334 -27.81 1.04 7.58
C PRO A 334 -28.61 1.20 6.28
N PHE A 335 -29.29 0.14 5.84
CA PHE A 335 -30.15 0.12 4.67
C PHE A 335 -31.51 -0.58 4.93
N PRO A 336 -32.65 0.03 4.60
CA PRO A 336 -32.80 1.44 4.21
C PRO A 336 -32.28 2.38 5.31
N CYS A 337 -31.98 3.64 4.95
CA CYS A 337 -31.60 4.64 5.94
C CYS A 337 -32.81 4.93 6.86
N GLU A 338 -32.54 5.37 8.08
CA GLU A 338 -33.59 5.81 9.02
C GLU A 338 -34.37 7.00 8.45
N ASP A 339 -35.60 7.21 8.93
CA ASP A 339 -36.48 8.26 8.43
C ASP A 339 -35.81 9.65 8.48
N GLY A 340 -35.64 10.26 7.30
CA GLY A 340 -34.99 11.57 7.14
C GLY A 340 -33.47 11.53 6.91
N GLY A 341 -32.83 10.36 6.98
CA GLY A 341 -31.42 10.19 6.66
C GLY A 341 -31.16 10.01 5.16
N ARG A 342 -29.92 10.31 4.73
CA ARG A 342 -29.45 10.10 3.34
C ARG A 342 -28.44 8.96 3.29
N GLN A 343 -28.53 8.16 2.24
CA GLN A 343 -27.50 7.18 1.91
C GLN A 343 -26.19 7.86 1.50
N ALA A 344 -25.07 7.15 1.63
CA ALA A 344 -23.75 7.62 1.22
C ALA A 344 -23.65 7.87 -0.29
N SER A 345 -24.44 7.16 -1.10
CA SER A 345 -24.64 7.45 -2.52
C SER A 345 -26.10 7.70 -2.86
N ASP A 346 -26.36 8.74 -3.64
CA ASP A 346 -27.69 9.07 -4.16
C ASP A 346 -28.05 8.24 -5.41
N SER A 347 -27.12 7.42 -5.93
CA SER A 347 -27.33 6.62 -7.14
C SER A 347 -28.25 5.42 -6.90
N ARG A 348 -29.32 5.31 -7.72
CA ARG A 348 -30.37 4.28 -7.57
C ARG A 348 -29.85 2.84 -7.64
N GLY A 349 -28.72 2.62 -8.32
CA GLY A 349 -28.11 1.31 -8.58
C GLY A 349 -27.13 0.83 -7.50
N GLU A 350 -26.64 1.72 -6.64
CA GLU A 350 -25.56 1.42 -5.69
C GLU A 350 -25.98 0.49 -4.54
N TYR A 351 -27.29 0.31 -4.34
CA TYR A 351 -27.86 -0.53 -3.28
C TYR A 351 -28.80 -1.62 -3.82
N CYS A 352 -28.71 -1.96 -5.11
CA CYS A 352 -29.55 -3.02 -5.71
C CYS A 352 -29.40 -4.36 -4.98
N HIS A 353 -28.18 -4.72 -4.56
CA HIS A 353 -27.91 -5.95 -3.80
C HIS A 353 -28.58 -5.93 -2.42
N ALA A 354 -28.59 -4.78 -1.74
CA ALA A 354 -29.26 -4.64 -0.45
C ALA A 354 -30.78 -4.69 -0.61
N LYS A 355 -31.34 -4.04 -1.65
CA LYS A 355 -32.78 -4.09 -1.99
C LYS A 355 -33.24 -5.53 -2.27
N GLU A 356 -32.49 -6.29 -3.06
CA GLU A 356 -32.82 -7.69 -3.34
C GLU A 356 -32.73 -8.58 -2.09
N HIS A 357 -31.80 -8.27 -1.18
CA HIS A 357 -31.73 -8.99 0.09
C HIS A 357 -32.91 -8.66 1.01
N CYS A 358 -33.28 -7.38 1.13
CA CYS A 358 -34.42 -6.93 1.93
C CYS A 358 -35.75 -7.55 1.49
N SER A 359 -35.92 -7.87 0.21
CA SER A 359 -37.18 -8.44 -0.31
C SER A 359 -37.35 -9.93 0.03
N ARG A 360 -36.35 -10.58 0.65
CA ARG A 360 -36.42 -11.98 1.07
C ARG A 360 -37.17 -12.11 2.41
N ALA A 361 -38.00 -13.13 2.53
CA ALA A 361 -38.75 -13.40 3.75
C ALA A 361 -37.82 -13.69 4.95
N GLY A 362 -38.14 -13.12 6.11
CA GLY A 362 -37.40 -13.36 7.37
C GLY A 362 -36.21 -12.44 7.62
N ILE A 363 -35.95 -11.45 6.75
CA ILE A 363 -34.90 -10.47 6.96
C ILE A 363 -35.35 -9.36 7.92
N LYS A 364 -34.55 -9.13 8.98
CA LYS A 364 -34.76 -8.02 9.92
C LYS A 364 -34.06 -6.77 9.40
N LEU A 365 -34.78 -5.65 9.39
CA LEU A 365 -34.26 -4.34 9.03
C LEU A 365 -33.87 -3.53 10.28
N PRO A 366 -32.96 -2.55 10.17
CA PRO A 366 -32.16 -2.24 8.97
C PRO A 366 -31.05 -3.27 8.72
N LEU A 367 -30.67 -3.45 7.44
CA LEU A 367 -29.48 -4.21 7.05
C LEU A 367 -28.23 -3.35 7.17
N GLY A 368 -27.09 -3.95 7.48
CA GLY A 368 -25.78 -3.31 7.28
C GLY A 368 -25.22 -3.65 5.91
N THR A 369 -24.83 -2.66 5.11
CA THR A 369 -24.15 -2.84 3.81
C THR A 369 -23.14 -1.73 3.54
N LEU A 370 -22.32 -1.82 2.49
CA LEU A 370 -21.73 -0.66 1.82
C LEU A 370 -22.46 -0.41 0.49
N SER A 371 -22.23 0.75 -0.13
CA SER A 371 -22.57 0.97 -1.54
C SER A 371 -21.78 0.00 -2.43
N ARG A 372 -22.30 -0.29 -3.62
CA ARG A 372 -21.64 -1.18 -4.59
C ARG A 372 -20.22 -0.69 -4.91
N SER A 373 -20.04 0.61 -5.09
CA SER A 373 -18.74 1.19 -5.45
C SER A 373 -17.72 1.04 -4.32
N GLU A 374 -18.13 1.26 -3.07
CA GLU A 374 -17.31 0.98 -1.90
C GLU A 374 -17.02 -0.51 -1.74
N TRP A 375 -17.97 -1.40 -2.03
CA TRP A 375 -17.72 -2.84 -2.01
C TRP A 375 -16.74 -3.30 -3.10
N GLU A 376 -16.78 -2.67 -4.27
CA GLU A 376 -15.83 -2.94 -5.36
C GLU A 376 -14.42 -2.44 -5.04
N ALA A 377 -14.29 -1.40 -4.20
CA ALA A 377 -13.03 -0.91 -3.64
C ALA A 377 -12.55 -1.74 -2.41
N ALA A 378 -13.47 -2.14 -1.52
CA ALA A 378 -13.17 -2.75 -0.21
C ALA A 378 -13.52 -4.24 -0.06
N SER A 379 -14.79 -4.70 -0.25
CA SER A 379 -15.16 -6.15 -0.43
C SER A 379 -16.62 -6.70 -0.44
N LYS A 380 -17.13 -7.27 -1.58
CA LYS A 380 -18.22 -8.33 -1.78
C LYS A 380 -19.73 -7.89 -1.75
N PHE A 381 -20.78 -8.59 -2.32
CA PHE A 381 -21.24 -10.02 -2.32
C PHE A 381 -22.24 -10.44 -3.49
N ASN A 382 -22.51 -11.76 -3.61
CA ASN A 382 -23.31 -12.57 -4.59
C ASN A 382 -24.70 -12.08 -5.09
N VAL A 383 -24.84 -11.90 -6.41
CA VAL A 383 -25.99 -12.33 -7.24
C VAL A 383 -25.48 -12.67 -8.65
N LYS A 384 -25.11 -13.93 -8.93
CA LYS A 384 -24.77 -14.56 -10.25
C LYS A 384 -23.87 -13.84 -11.28
N HIS A 385 -23.60 -12.54 -11.20
CA HIS A 385 -22.66 -11.75 -11.98
C HIS A 385 -22.22 -10.55 -11.13
N ILE A 386 -20.90 -10.48 -10.82
CA ILE A 386 -20.06 -9.32 -10.41
C ILE A 386 -18.94 -9.85 -9.48
N THR A 387 -17.68 -9.57 -9.83
CA THR A 387 -16.48 -10.24 -9.31
C THR A 387 -15.56 -9.33 -8.50
N ARG A 388 -15.30 -9.74 -7.24
CA ARG A 388 -14.06 -9.89 -6.41
C ARG A 388 -12.99 -8.78 -6.38
N ILE A 389 -12.10 -8.79 -5.37
CA ILE A 389 -11.65 -7.59 -4.60
C ILE A 389 -10.16 -7.31 -4.70
N LEU A 390 -9.77 -6.05 -4.54
CA LEU A 390 -8.41 -5.57 -4.69
C LEU A 390 -7.46 -5.80 -3.51
N LEU A 391 -7.83 -6.43 -2.38
CA LEU A 391 -7.00 -6.42 -1.15
C LEU A 391 -6.96 -7.81 -0.45
N ASN A 392 -5.77 -8.14 0.07
CA ASN A 392 -5.48 -9.32 0.87
C ASN A 392 -5.15 -8.94 2.33
N VAL A 393 -5.57 -9.77 3.28
CA VAL A 393 -5.01 -9.91 4.63
C VAL A 393 -3.93 -10.98 4.58
N LEU A 394 -2.76 -10.70 5.17
CA LEU A 394 -1.64 -11.63 5.24
C LEU A 394 -1.11 -11.77 6.67
N LYS A 395 -0.67 -12.98 6.99
CA LYS A 395 -0.05 -13.35 8.27
C LYS A 395 1.08 -14.34 8.01
N PHE A 396 2.28 -13.98 8.41
CA PHE A 396 3.45 -14.85 8.47
C PHE A 396 3.90 -15.01 9.92
N GLN A 397 4.48 -16.16 10.23
CA GLN A 397 5.06 -16.41 11.55
C GLN A 397 6.52 -16.82 11.38
N ARG A 398 7.39 -16.28 12.25
CA ARG A 398 8.80 -16.66 12.29
C ARG A 398 8.94 -18.05 12.89
N ASP A 399 9.63 -18.94 12.19
CA ASP A 399 9.84 -20.31 12.66
C ASP A 399 10.62 -20.31 13.99
N VAL A 400 10.20 -21.20 14.90
CA VAL A 400 10.85 -21.42 16.20
C VAL A 400 12.08 -22.33 16.06
N SER A 401 12.15 -23.07 14.95
CA SER A 401 13.12 -24.13 14.68
C SER A 401 14.44 -23.60 14.10
N MET A 402 15.20 -22.81 14.86
CA MET A 402 16.61 -22.52 14.52
C MET A 402 17.50 -22.07 15.70
N VAL A 403 17.28 -22.60 16.91
CA VAL A 403 18.19 -22.36 18.05
C VAL A 403 19.02 -23.61 18.43
N VAL A 404 18.89 -24.74 17.72
CA VAL A 404 19.50 -26.02 18.16
C VAL A 404 20.74 -26.46 17.35
N LEU A 405 21.28 -25.67 16.40
CA LEU A 405 22.35 -26.17 15.51
C LEU A 405 23.64 -25.33 15.48
N THR A 406 23.98 -24.64 16.58
CA THR A 406 25.29 -23.96 16.72
C THR A 406 26.07 -24.37 17.97
N LEU A 407 25.71 -25.47 18.64
CA LEU A 407 26.41 -25.98 19.83
C LEU A 407 26.59 -27.52 19.85
N LEU A 408 26.74 -28.13 18.68
CA LEU A 408 27.33 -29.45 18.49
C LEU A 408 28.38 -29.34 17.37
#